data_AF-A0A1M7C2N7-F1
#
_entry.id   AF-A0A1M7C2N7-F1
#
_cell.length_a   1.000
_cell.length_b   1.000
_cell.length_c   1.000
_cell.angle_alpha   90.00
_cell.angle_beta   90.00
_cell.angle_gamma   90.00
#
_symmetry.space_group_name_H-M   'P 1'
#
loop_
_entity.id
_entity.type
_entity.pdbx_description
1 polymer ?
#
loop_
_entity_poly.entity_id
_entity_poly.type
_entity_poly.pdbx_seq_one_letter_code
_entity_poly.pdbx_strand_id
1 'polypeptide(L)' 'MKFLTFQDLQAKLGGRSRSSIYRDLEIGRLPKPMKFGARLYWNEAEIDATLEAMSK' A
#
# COMPACT_ATOMS: atom_id res chain seq x y z
N MET A 1 -7.44 10.31 -8.89
CA MET A 1 -6.54 10.17 -7.72
C MET A 1 -7.37 9.65 -6.56
N LYS A 2 -7.23 8.36 -6.23
CA LYS A 2 -7.91 7.71 -5.11
C LYS A 2 -6.90 7.48 -4.00
N PHE A 3 -7.32 7.75 -2.77
CA PHE A 3 -6.54 7.40 -1.59
C PHE A 3 -7.09 6.12 -0.99
N LEU A 4 -6.26 5.08 -0.97
CA LEU A 4 -6.56 3.81 -0.36
C LEU A 4 -6.31 3.91 1.14
N THR A 5 -7.28 3.44 1.92
CA THR A 5 -7.06 3.18 3.33
C THR A 5 -6.31 1.85 3.49
N PHE A 6 -5.91 1.53 4.73
CA PHE A 6 -5.28 0.24 5.02
C PHE A 6 -6.15 -0.95 4.55
N GLN A 7 -7.48 -0.85 4.68
CA GLN A 7 -8.40 -1.92 4.25
C GLN A 7 -8.46 -2.05 2.73
N ASP A 8 -8.54 -0.93 2.00
CA ASP A 8 -8.52 -0.94 0.54
C ASP A 8 -7.20 -1.50 -0.01
N LEU A 9 -6.08 -1.13 0.61
CA LEU A 9 -4.77 -1.68 0.27
C LEU A 9 -4.74 -3.19 0.48
N GLN A 10 -5.31 -3.66 1.60
CA GLN A 10 -5.43 -5.08 1.90
C GLN A 10 -6.21 -5.84 0.82
N ALA A 11 -7.35 -5.28 0.41
CA ALA A 11 -8.19 -5.87 -0.63
C ALA A 11 -7.47 -5.88 -2.00
N LYS A 12 -6.80 -4.78 -2.37
CA LYS A 12 -6.06 -4.66 -3.63
C LYS A 12 -4.86 -5.62 -3.70
N LEU A 13 -4.21 -5.89 -2.57
CA LEU A 13 -3.12 -6.87 -2.46
C LEU A 13 -3.60 -8.33 -2.33
N GLY A 14 -4.86 -8.62 -2.62
CA GLY A 14 -5.41 -9.99 -2.57
C GLY A 14 -5.65 -10.51 -1.17
N GLY A 15 -5.95 -9.63 -0.20
CA GLY A 15 -6.23 -10.01 1.18
C GLY A 15 -4.99 -10.24 2.05
N ARG A 16 -3.82 -9.69 1.67
CA ARG A 16 -2.60 -9.81 2.50
C ARG A 16 -2.85 -9.37 3.94
N SER A 17 -2.38 -10.15 4.90
CA SER A 17 -2.42 -9.77 6.31
C SER A 17 -1.67 -8.46 6.59
N ARG A 18 -2.13 -7.70 7.59
CA ARG A 18 -1.51 -6.43 8.02
C ARG A 18 0.00 -6.59 8.28
N SER A 19 0.40 -7.69 8.89
CA SER A 19 1.80 -8.01 9.19
C SER A 19 2.66 -8.12 7.93
N SER A 20 2.12 -8.72 6.86
CA SER A 20 2.82 -8.80 5.58
C SER A 20 2.98 -7.41 4.97
N ILE A 21 1.93 -6.58 5.00
CA ILE A 21 1.99 -5.18 4.51
C ILE A 21 3.04 -4.39 5.28
N TYR A 22 3.07 -4.48 6.61
CA TYR A 22 4.13 -3.84 7.40
C TYR A 22 5.51 -4.33 7.00
N ARG A 23 5.69 -5.65 6.80
CA ARG A 23 6.95 -6.20 6.34
C ARG A 23 7.34 -5.73 4.95
N ASP A 24 6.39 -5.63 4.02
CA ASP A 24 6.60 -5.08 2.68
C ASP A 24 6.99 -3.60 2.74
N LEU A 25 6.41 -2.83 3.67
CA LEU A 25 6.80 -1.44 3.94
C LEU A 25 8.21 -1.35 4.52
N GLU A 26 8.60 -2.26 5.41
CA GLU A 26 9.95 -2.32 6.00
C GLU A 26 11.02 -2.66 4.96
N ILE A 27 10.74 -3.59 4.05
CA ILE A 27 11.66 -3.95 2.97
C ILE A 27 11.61 -2.96 1.79
N GLY A 28 10.76 -1.92 1.85
CA GLY A 28 10.62 -0.91 0.80
C GLY A 28 9.89 -1.39 -0.47
N ARG A 29 9.14 -2.49 -0.38
CA ARG A 29 8.34 -3.05 -1.48
C ARG A 29 7.03 -2.29 -1.71
N LEU A 30 6.54 -1.57 -0.71
CA LEU A 30 5.36 -0.71 -0.83
C LEU A 30 5.73 0.75 -0.54
N PRO A 31 5.08 1.72 -1.23
CA PRO A 31 5.26 3.12 -0.94
C PRO A 31 4.79 3.44 0.48
N LYS A 32 5.48 4.39 1.12
CA LYS A 32 5.19 4.80 2.49
C LYS A 32 3.79 5.43 2.56
N PRO A 33 2.98 5.13 3.60
CA PRO A 33 1.71 5.80 3.77
C PRO A 33 1.88 7.30 3.96
N MET A 34 0.98 8.06 3.32
CA MET A 34 0.71 9.44 3.69
C MET A 34 -0.11 9.46 4.98
N LYS A 35 0.47 10.04 6.02
CA LYS A 35 -0.20 10.20 7.31
C LYS A 35 -1.11 11.43 7.25
N PHE A 36 -2.42 11.21 7.26
CA PHE A 36 -3.43 12.27 7.38
C PHE A 36 -4.10 12.15 8.74
N GLY A 37 -3.63 12.96 9.69
CA GLY A 37 -4.08 12.92 11.08
C GLY A 37 -3.80 11.56 11.74
N ALA A 38 -4.88 10.91 12.21
CA ALA A 38 -4.82 9.60 12.87
C ALA A 38 -4.88 8.40 11.91
N ARG A 39 -5.08 8.64 10.60
CA ARG A 39 -5.23 7.56 9.60
C ARG A 39 -4.10 7.59 8.58
N LEU A 40 -3.80 6.41 8.05
CA LEU A 40 -2.82 6.20 7.00
C LEU A 40 -3.54 6.04 5.67
N TYR A 41 -3.04 6.75 4.66
CA TYR A 41 -3.57 6.74 3.31
C TYR A 41 -2.45 6.43 2.32
N TRP A 42 -2.79 5.71 1.26
CA TRP A 42 -1.89 5.42 0.15
C TRP A 42 -2.49 5.97 -1.12
N ASN A 43 -1.67 6.52 -2.00
CA ASN A 43 -2.15 6.86 -3.33
C ASN A 43 -2.28 5.58 -4.15
N GLU A 44 -3.48 5.30 -4.66
CA GLU A 44 -3.75 4.13 -5.50
C GLU A 44 -2.79 4.05 -6.68
N ALA A 45 -2.48 5.19 -7.31
CA ALA A 45 -1.59 5.25 -8.46
C ALA A 45 -0.14 4.87 -8.12
N GLU A 46 0.36 5.25 -6.94
CA GLU A 46 1.70 4.86 -6.50
C GLU A 46 1.77 3.37 -6.17
N ILE A 47 0.70 2.81 -5.59
CA ILE A 47 0.60 1.37 -5.33
C ILE A 47 0.61 0.60 -6.66
N ASP A 48 -0.20 1.04 -7.62
CA ASP A 48 -0.30 0.42 -8.94
C ASP A 48 1.06 0.45 -9.65
N ALA A 49 1.71 1.62 -9.73
CA ALA A 49 3.03 1.77 -10.32
C ALA A 49 4.09 0.89 -9.64
N THR A 50 4.01 0.71 -8.32
CA THR A 50 4.94 -0.16 -7.57
C THR A 50 4.68 -1.65 -7.87
N LEU A 51 3.41 -2.05 -7.97
CA LEU A 51 3.02 -3.41 -8.32
C LEU A 51 3.42 -3.74 -9.77
N GLU A 52 3.21 -2.81 -10.70
CA GLU A 52 3.63 -2.94 -12.09
C GLU A 52 5.16 -3.04 -12.20
N ALA A 53 5.90 -2.20 -11.48
CA ALA A 53 7.36 -2.25 -11.44
C ALA A 53 7.90 -3.58 -10.89
N MET A 54 7.14 -4.26 -10.02
CA MET A 54 7.53 -5.54 -9.46
C MET A 54 7.18 -6.75 -10.35
N SER A 55 6.23 -6.59 -11.28
CA SER A 55 5.85 -7.63 -12.23
C SER A 55 6.78 -7.69 -13.45
N LYS A 56 7.85 -6.89 -13.49
CA LYS A 56 8.81 -6.80 -14.60
C LYS A 56 10.19 -7.24 -14.15
#